data_AF-A0AAV5EE05-F1
#
_entry.id   AF-A0AAV5EE05-F1
#
_cell.length_a   1.000
_cell.length_b   1.000
_cell.length_c   1.000
_cell.angle_alpha   90.00
_cell.angle_beta   90.00
_cell.angle_gamma   90.00
#
_symmetry.space_group_name_H-M   'P 1'
#
loop_
_entity.id
_entity.type
_entity.pdbx_description
1 polymer ?
#
loop_
_entity_poly.entity_id
_entity_poly.type
_entity_poly.pdbx_seq_one_letter_code
_entity_poly.pdbx_strand_id
1 'polypeptide(L)'
;MPARSSILVAAAVLVAAYLLLGLCARAAPEGAEVAEFPGFGGELPSKHYAGYIAVGQQQQKRHIYYYFATSERDPALDPVVVWINGGPACSGFSAFIHSIAPFKIEASQIHHKDDARVIKNPYSWTKMASLLLVDSPAGVGYSYADNEDDYVTNDTSRVVDLYDFLSKGYSLCNPAIDVDVENNALVPYAFRMGLISDELFQWRSFLACSVFFDLRMAAKIEVQGT
;
A
#
# COMPACT_ATOMS: atom_id res chain seq x y z
N MET A 1 12.67 49.35 -42.39
CA MET A 1 12.30 48.87 -41.04
C MET A 1 11.40 47.60 -40.98
N PRO A 2 11.46 46.62 -41.91
CA PRO A 2 10.63 45.40 -41.80
C PRO A 2 11.26 44.28 -40.95
N ALA A 3 12.60 44.21 -40.86
CA ALA A 3 13.30 43.06 -40.27
C ALA A 3 13.09 42.88 -38.76
N ARG A 4 12.83 43.94 -37.99
CA ARG A 4 12.59 43.86 -36.54
C ARG A 4 11.25 43.23 -36.19
N SER A 5 10.23 43.41 -37.03
CA SER A 5 8.90 42.81 -36.81
C SER A 5 8.94 41.30 -37.05
N SER A 6 9.64 40.85 -38.10
CA SER A 6 9.77 39.44 -38.44
C SER A 6 10.47 38.60 -37.36
N ILE A 7 11.49 39.17 -36.70
CA ILE A 7 12.24 38.50 -35.62
C ILE A 7 11.38 38.31 -34.37
N LEU A 8 10.56 39.30 -34.02
CA LEU A 8 9.66 39.22 -32.87
C LEU A 8 8.56 38.16 -33.08
N VAL A 9 8.02 38.07 -34.29
CA VAL A 9 7.03 37.03 -34.64
C VAL A 9 7.67 35.63 -34.58
N ALA A 10 8.88 35.46 -35.14
CA ALA A 10 9.58 34.18 -35.09
C ALA A 10 9.91 33.75 -33.64
N ALA A 11 10.36 34.68 -32.80
CA ALA A 11 10.61 34.41 -31.38
C ALA A 11 9.33 34.01 -30.62
N ALA A 12 8.21 34.70 -30.87
CA ALA A 12 6.93 34.38 -30.25
C ALA A 12 6.41 32.99 -30.67
N VAL A 13 6.56 32.62 -31.94
CA VAL A 13 6.19 31.29 -32.45
C VAL A 13 7.06 30.20 -31.84
N LEU A 14 8.37 30.44 -31.70
CA LEU A 14 9.29 29.49 -31.06
C LEU A 14 8.98 29.32 -29.57
N VAL A 15 8.68 30.39 -28.84
CA VAL A 15 8.26 30.32 -27.42
C VAL A 15 6.93 29.59 -27.28
N ALA A 16 5.95 29.87 -28.15
CA ALA A 16 4.68 29.15 -28.14
C ALA A 16 4.85 27.65 -28.46
N ALA A 17 5.72 27.30 -29.43
CA ALA A 17 6.05 25.91 -29.74
C ALA A 17 6.79 25.23 -28.57
N TYR A 18 7.68 25.93 -27.86
CA TYR A 18 8.37 25.40 -26.67
C TYR A 18 7.40 25.18 -25.50
N LEU A 19 6.44 26.08 -25.31
CA LEU A 19 5.38 25.95 -24.31
C LEU A 19 4.39 24.82 -24.66
N LEU A 20 4.08 24.63 -25.94
CA LEU A 20 3.25 23.52 -26.43
C LEU A 20 3.97 22.16 -26.35
N LEU A 21 5.29 22.12 -26.58
CA LEU A 21 6.12 20.92 -26.41
C LEU A 21 6.32 20.56 -24.92
N GLY A 22 6.25 21.54 -24.02
CA GLY A 22 6.28 21.33 -22.57
C GLY A 22 4.99 20.75 -21.97
N LEU A 23 3.91 20.66 -22.77
CA LEU A 23 2.60 20.14 -22.37
C LEU A 23 2.34 18.68 -22.76
N CYS A 24 3.35 17.97 -23.25
CA CYS A 24 3.29 16.51 -23.35
C CYS A 24 3.31 15.91 -21.95
N ALA A 25 2.13 15.89 -21.31
CA ALA A 25 1.86 15.07 -20.16
C ALA A 25 2.35 13.66 -20.47
N ARG A 26 3.25 13.17 -19.62
CA ARG A 26 3.78 11.81 -19.68
C ARG A 26 2.57 10.88 -19.58
N ALA A 27 2.15 10.30 -20.69
CA ALA A 27 1.08 9.31 -20.71
C ALA A 27 1.47 8.17 -19.75
N ALA A 28 0.46 7.60 -19.08
CA ALA A 28 0.67 6.41 -18.25
C ALA A 28 1.38 5.30 -19.05
N PRO A 29 2.09 4.38 -18.39
CA PRO A 29 2.84 3.34 -19.09
C PRO A 29 1.93 2.59 -20.06
N GLU A 30 2.40 2.40 -21.30
CA GLU A 30 1.63 1.72 -22.34
C GLU A 30 1.27 0.30 -21.88
N GLY A 31 -0.02 -0.06 -21.95
CA GLY A 31 -0.52 -1.35 -21.50
C GLY A 31 -0.75 -1.51 -19.99
N ALA A 32 -0.47 -0.48 -19.17
CA ALA A 32 -0.74 -0.53 -17.73
C ALA A 32 -2.19 -0.18 -17.37
N GLU A 33 -2.95 0.46 -18.26
CA GLU A 33 -4.34 0.85 -17.98
C GLU A 33 -5.24 -0.37 -17.82
N VAL A 34 -5.96 -0.42 -16.69
CA VAL A 34 -6.92 -1.48 -16.36
C VAL A 34 -8.25 -1.09 -17.00
N ALA A 35 -8.63 -1.79 -18.06
CA ALA A 35 -9.88 -1.53 -18.77
C ALA A 35 -11.11 -2.02 -17.98
N GLU A 36 -11.00 -3.17 -17.32
CA GLU A 36 -12.08 -3.81 -16.58
C GLU A 36 -11.54 -4.40 -15.28
N PHE A 37 -12.38 -4.38 -14.23
CA PHE A 37 -12.04 -4.98 -12.95
C PHE A 37 -12.82 -6.29 -12.78
N PRO A 38 -12.16 -7.45 -12.57
CA PRO A 38 -12.85 -8.74 -12.47
C PRO A 38 -13.96 -8.73 -11.41
N GLY A 39 -15.15 -9.23 -11.81
CA GLY A 39 -16.32 -9.28 -10.93
C GLY A 39 -17.08 -7.96 -10.78
N PHE A 40 -16.61 -6.86 -11.38
CA PHE A 40 -17.29 -5.57 -11.37
C PHE A 40 -18.08 -5.36 -12.66
N GLY A 41 -19.42 -5.39 -12.57
CA GLY A 41 -20.33 -5.32 -13.72
C GLY A 41 -20.67 -3.90 -14.18
N GLY A 42 -19.68 -3.04 -14.40
CA GLY A 42 -19.92 -1.67 -14.85
C GLY A 42 -18.64 -0.89 -15.20
N GLU A 43 -18.81 0.36 -15.64
CA GLU A 43 -17.69 1.25 -15.94
C GLU A 43 -16.94 1.65 -14.66
N LEU A 44 -15.61 1.63 -14.73
CA LEU A 44 -14.75 2.04 -13.63
C LEU A 44 -15.01 3.50 -13.25
N PRO A 45 -15.00 3.84 -11.94
CA PRO A 45 -15.36 5.16 -11.47
C PRO A 45 -14.29 6.23 -11.76
N SER A 46 -13.07 5.81 -12.11
CA SER A 46 -11.97 6.66 -12.53
C SER A 46 -11.02 5.86 -13.44
N LYS A 47 -9.83 6.39 -13.76
CA LYS A 47 -8.79 5.62 -14.47
C LYS A 47 -7.99 4.78 -13.49
N HIS A 48 -7.71 3.55 -13.87
CA HIS A 48 -6.96 2.59 -13.07
C HIS A 48 -5.76 2.08 -13.85
N TYR A 49 -4.68 1.79 -13.15
CA TYR A 49 -3.44 1.29 -13.73
C TYR A 49 -2.87 0.19 -12.84
N ALA A 50 -2.29 -0.83 -13.44
CA ALA A 50 -1.61 -1.90 -12.72
C ALA A 50 -0.37 -2.32 -13.49
N GLY A 51 0.64 -2.78 -12.76
CA GLY A 51 1.85 -3.28 -13.39
C GLY A 51 2.97 -3.49 -12.39
N TYR A 52 4.19 -3.51 -12.91
CA TYR A 52 5.40 -3.80 -12.15
C TYR A 52 6.41 -2.67 -12.29
N ILE A 53 7.10 -2.39 -11.19
CA ILE A 53 8.27 -1.53 -11.16
C ILE A 53 9.47 -2.38 -10.76
N ALA A 54 10.50 -2.39 -11.61
CA ALA A 54 11.75 -3.06 -11.31
C ALA A 54 12.57 -2.22 -10.33
N VAL A 55 12.99 -2.82 -9.22
CA VAL A 55 13.86 -2.24 -8.18
C VAL A 55 15.07 -3.14 -7.93
N GLY A 56 16.12 -2.56 -7.33
CA GLY A 56 17.38 -3.26 -7.08
C GLY A 56 18.45 -3.05 -8.17
N GLN A 57 19.69 -3.41 -7.86
CA GLN A 57 20.85 -3.20 -8.74
C GLN A 57 21.13 -4.42 -9.61
N GLN A 58 21.36 -4.19 -10.91
CA GLN A 58 21.92 -5.13 -11.91
C GLN A 58 21.34 -6.57 -11.90
N GLN A 59 21.86 -7.44 -11.03
CA GLN A 59 21.48 -8.86 -10.89
C GLN A 59 20.32 -9.11 -9.92
N GLN A 60 19.98 -8.17 -9.05
CA GLN A 60 18.90 -8.30 -8.05
C GLN A 60 17.61 -7.64 -8.53
N LYS A 61 17.04 -8.17 -9.63
CA LYS A 61 15.81 -7.61 -10.21
C LYS A 61 14.60 -8.10 -9.43
N ARG A 62 14.05 -7.20 -8.63
CA ARG A 62 12.79 -7.37 -7.93
C ARG A 62 11.71 -6.60 -8.69
N HIS A 63 10.60 -7.24 -8.96
CA HIS A 63 9.46 -6.68 -9.69
C HIS A 63 8.33 -6.42 -8.69
N ILE A 64 8.20 -5.16 -8.30
CA ILE A 64 7.23 -4.71 -7.31
C ILE A 64 5.92 -4.37 -8.01
N TYR A 65 4.87 -5.13 -7.69
CA TYR A 65 3.53 -4.92 -8.18
C TYR A 65 2.92 -3.65 -7.57
N TYR A 66 2.26 -2.88 -8.41
CA TYR A 66 1.45 -1.74 -8.00
C TYR A 66 0.05 -1.79 -8.62
N TYR A 67 -0.89 -1.19 -7.90
CA TYR A 67 -2.21 -0.86 -8.41
C TYR A 67 -2.51 0.60 -8.09
N PHE A 68 -2.82 1.39 -9.11
CA PHE A 68 -3.05 2.82 -9.00
C PHE A 68 -4.47 3.15 -9.46
N ALA A 69 -5.31 3.63 -8.53
CA ALA A 69 -6.63 4.15 -8.84
C ALA A 69 -6.59 5.68 -8.75
N THR A 70 -6.90 6.38 -9.84
CA THR A 70 -6.94 7.85 -9.85
C THR A 70 -8.13 8.38 -9.04
N SER A 71 -8.03 9.63 -8.57
CA SER A 71 -9.14 10.30 -7.90
C SER A 71 -10.38 10.34 -8.80
N GLU A 72 -11.55 10.05 -8.22
CA GLU A 72 -12.87 10.21 -8.83
C GLU A 72 -13.27 11.69 -8.98
N ARG A 73 -12.54 12.63 -8.34
CA ARG A 73 -12.81 14.07 -8.40
C ARG A 73 -11.93 14.79 -9.41
N ASP A 74 -10.70 15.15 -9.05
CA ASP A 74 -9.75 15.78 -9.94
C ASP A 74 -8.35 15.20 -9.70
N PRO A 75 -7.93 14.18 -10.47
CA PRO A 75 -6.65 13.51 -10.26
C PRO A 75 -5.43 14.41 -10.55
N ALA A 76 -5.60 15.56 -11.18
CA ALA A 76 -4.51 16.51 -11.40
C ALA A 76 -4.27 17.42 -10.18
N LEU A 77 -5.30 17.65 -9.36
CA LEU A 77 -5.23 18.50 -8.16
C LEU A 77 -5.22 17.71 -6.86
N ASP A 78 -5.82 16.52 -6.86
CA ASP A 78 -5.99 15.70 -5.67
C ASP A 78 -4.70 14.97 -5.28
N PRO A 79 -4.46 14.75 -3.98
CA PRO A 79 -3.23 14.12 -3.51
C PRO A 79 -3.14 12.65 -3.95
N VAL A 80 -1.91 12.14 -4.05
CA VAL A 80 -1.64 10.70 -4.14
C VAL A 80 -1.39 10.17 -2.74
N VAL A 81 -2.17 9.17 -2.32
CA VAL A 81 -1.97 8.43 -1.08
C VAL A 81 -1.35 7.09 -1.43
N VAL A 82 -0.16 6.83 -0.89
CA VAL A 82 0.47 5.51 -1.01
C VAL A 82 0.01 4.62 0.12
N TRP A 83 -0.48 3.43 -0.23
CA TRP A 83 -0.90 2.40 0.70
C TRP A 83 0.06 1.21 0.67
N ILE A 84 0.61 0.88 1.84
CA ILE A 84 1.49 -0.27 2.05
C ILE A 84 0.97 -1.01 3.28
N ASN A 85 0.71 -2.31 3.15
CA ASN A 85 0.36 -3.15 4.29
C ASN A 85 1.59 -3.62 5.07
N GLY A 86 1.38 -3.85 6.36
CA GLY A 86 2.35 -4.48 7.26
C GLY A 86 2.30 -6.02 7.22
N GLY A 87 2.50 -6.65 8.38
CA GLY A 87 2.53 -8.11 8.53
C GLY A 87 3.72 -8.57 9.36
N PRO A 88 4.92 -8.73 8.79
CA PRO A 88 5.40 -8.36 7.43
C PRO A 88 4.84 -9.25 6.31
N ALA A 89 4.92 -8.77 5.08
CA ALA A 89 4.62 -9.52 3.86
C ALA A 89 3.13 -9.90 3.62
N CYS A 90 2.17 -9.22 4.26
CA CYS A 90 0.77 -9.33 3.84
C CYS A 90 0.55 -8.56 2.54
N SER A 91 -0.19 -9.12 1.57
CA SER A 91 -0.55 -8.38 0.36
C SER A 91 -1.31 -7.11 0.71
N GLY A 92 -0.84 -6.00 0.17
CA GLY A 92 -1.52 -4.72 0.15
C GLY A 92 -2.94 -4.84 -0.39
N PHE A 93 -3.11 -5.63 -1.47
CA PHE A 93 -4.35 -5.69 -2.22
C PHE A 93 -5.53 -6.21 -1.38
N SER A 94 -5.27 -7.16 -0.48
CA SER A 94 -6.31 -7.69 0.41
C SER A 94 -6.87 -6.61 1.34
N ALA A 95 -6.03 -5.91 2.13
CA ALA A 95 -6.56 -4.86 3.01
C ALA A 95 -7.05 -3.64 2.23
N PHE A 96 -6.47 -3.37 1.05
CA PHE A 96 -6.92 -2.32 0.16
C PHE A 96 -8.38 -2.52 -0.23
N ILE A 97 -8.74 -3.69 -0.77
CA ILE A 97 -10.11 -4.04 -1.19
C ILE A 97 -11.11 -4.04 -0.02
N HIS A 98 -10.67 -4.44 1.18
CA HIS A 98 -11.55 -4.47 2.35
C HIS A 98 -11.70 -3.12 3.06
N SER A 99 -10.86 -2.13 2.74
CA SER A 99 -10.81 -0.86 3.46
C SER A 99 -11.11 0.31 2.55
N ILE A 100 -10.10 0.79 1.83
CA ILE A 100 -10.11 2.13 1.22
C ILE A 100 -10.34 2.10 -0.29
N ALA A 101 -10.31 0.93 -0.92
CA ALA A 101 -10.45 0.76 -2.36
C ALA A 101 -11.76 1.33 -2.91
N PRO A 102 -11.78 1.71 -4.20
CA PRO A 102 -12.99 2.13 -4.94
C PRO A 102 -14.06 1.04 -5.01
N PHE A 103 -13.65 -0.20 -4.74
CA PHE A 103 -14.49 -1.38 -4.82
C PHE A 103 -14.44 -2.17 -3.51
N LYS A 104 -15.48 -2.97 -3.28
CA LYS A 104 -15.50 -3.98 -2.21
C LYS A 104 -16.17 -5.25 -2.72
N ILE A 105 -15.78 -6.38 -2.14
CA ILE A 105 -16.47 -7.64 -2.37
C ILE A 105 -17.86 -7.54 -1.74
N GLU A 106 -18.88 -7.98 -2.47
CA GLU A 106 -20.22 -7.98 -1.93
C GLU A 106 -20.36 -9.00 -0.79
N ALA A 107 -20.95 -8.57 0.32
CA ALA A 107 -21.07 -9.38 1.55
C ALA A 107 -21.74 -10.74 1.33
N SER A 108 -22.76 -10.81 0.47
CA SER A 108 -23.46 -12.06 0.12
C SER A 108 -22.64 -13.05 -0.70
N GLN A 109 -21.39 -12.73 -1.07
CA GLN A 109 -20.47 -13.64 -1.76
C GLN A 109 -19.33 -14.11 -0.86
N ILE A 110 -19.21 -13.55 0.35
CA ILE A 110 -18.19 -13.98 1.31
C ILE A 110 -18.53 -15.41 1.74
N HIS A 111 -17.57 -16.33 1.56
CA HIS A 111 -17.71 -17.79 1.80
C HIS A 111 -18.53 -18.58 0.77
N HIS A 112 -18.89 -17.99 -0.36
CA HIS A 112 -19.50 -18.71 -1.48
C HIS A 112 -18.44 -19.15 -2.49
N LYS A 113 -18.71 -20.26 -3.21
CA LYS A 113 -17.81 -20.79 -4.25
C LYS A 113 -18.04 -20.21 -5.65
N ASP A 114 -19.04 -19.34 -5.78
CA ASP A 114 -19.38 -18.67 -7.02
C ASP A 114 -18.37 -17.56 -7.34
N ASP A 115 -18.41 -17.05 -8.57
CA ASP A 115 -17.56 -15.94 -8.99
C ASP A 115 -17.76 -14.71 -8.08
N ALA A 116 -16.65 -14.12 -7.61
CA ALA A 116 -16.70 -13.00 -6.69
C ALA A 116 -17.41 -11.80 -7.33
N ARG A 117 -18.54 -11.37 -6.73
CA ARG A 117 -19.22 -10.13 -7.12
C ARG A 117 -18.58 -8.94 -6.42
N VAL A 118 -18.13 -7.98 -7.22
CA VAL A 118 -17.50 -6.74 -6.77
C VAL A 118 -18.48 -5.59 -6.99
N ILE A 119 -18.64 -4.75 -5.96
CA ILE A 119 -19.54 -3.58 -5.96
C ILE A 119 -18.77 -2.31 -5.61
N LYS A 120 -19.31 -1.15 -6.00
CA LYS A 120 -18.71 0.15 -5.69
C LYS A 120 -18.68 0.37 -4.17
N ASN A 121 -17.57 0.91 -3.68
CA ASN A 121 -17.44 1.34 -2.29
C ASN A 121 -17.83 2.83 -2.17
N PRO A 122 -18.98 3.16 -1.55
CA PRO A 122 -19.41 4.55 -1.39
C PRO A 122 -18.52 5.36 -0.43
N TYR A 123 -17.64 4.71 0.33
CA TYR A 123 -16.73 5.34 1.29
C TYR A 123 -15.26 5.26 0.86
N SER A 124 -15.01 4.98 -0.42
CA SER A 124 -13.64 4.91 -0.92
C SER A 124 -12.91 6.24 -0.76
N TRP A 125 -11.61 6.14 -0.47
CA TRP A 125 -10.72 7.29 -0.46
C TRP A 125 -10.44 7.84 -1.86
N THR A 126 -10.73 7.07 -2.93
CA THR A 126 -10.63 7.58 -4.31
C THR A 126 -11.56 8.77 -4.57
N LYS A 127 -12.56 8.99 -3.72
CA LYS A 127 -13.42 10.17 -3.80
C LYS A 127 -12.70 11.50 -3.58
N MET A 128 -11.51 11.49 -2.98
CA MET A 128 -10.77 12.71 -2.63
C MET A 128 -9.26 12.62 -2.89
N ALA A 129 -8.75 11.48 -3.34
CA ALA A 129 -7.33 11.23 -3.53
C ALA A 129 -7.11 10.16 -4.61
N SER A 130 -5.97 10.17 -5.28
CA SER A 130 -5.52 8.99 -6.04
C SER A 130 -4.85 8.01 -5.09
N LEU A 131 -5.14 6.72 -5.20
CA LEU A 131 -4.58 5.68 -4.33
C LEU A 131 -3.56 4.84 -5.08
N LEU A 132 -2.33 4.78 -4.56
CA LEU A 132 -1.26 3.94 -5.06
C LEU A 132 -0.97 2.82 -4.07
N LEU A 133 -1.42 1.62 -4.41
CA LEU A 133 -1.11 0.41 -3.68
C LEU A 133 0.24 -0.15 -4.12
N VAL A 134 1.03 -0.61 -3.16
CA VAL A 134 2.32 -1.29 -3.42
C VAL A 134 2.40 -2.59 -2.63
N ASP A 135 2.62 -3.70 -3.33
CA ASP A 135 2.91 -4.99 -2.71
C ASP A 135 4.42 -5.10 -2.47
N SER A 136 4.86 -4.87 -1.23
CA SER A 136 6.27 -4.92 -0.84
C SER A 136 6.46 -5.86 0.36
N PRO A 137 7.56 -6.65 0.43
CA PRO A 137 8.70 -6.68 -0.49
C PRO A 137 8.43 -7.65 -1.65
N ALA A 138 9.45 -7.99 -2.44
CA ALA A 138 9.34 -9.07 -3.43
C ALA A 138 8.85 -10.37 -2.75
N GLY A 139 7.95 -11.10 -3.42
CA GLY A 139 7.28 -12.29 -2.90
C GLY A 139 5.92 -12.04 -2.25
N VAL A 140 5.51 -10.77 -2.10
CA VAL A 140 4.20 -10.39 -1.55
C VAL A 140 3.18 -10.19 -2.65
N GLY A 141 2.00 -10.80 -2.48
CA GLY A 141 0.89 -10.64 -3.42
C GLY A 141 1.32 -11.03 -4.83
N TYR A 142 1.33 -10.06 -5.75
CA TYR A 142 1.76 -10.29 -7.12
C TYR A 142 3.23 -9.93 -7.39
N SER A 143 3.95 -9.34 -6.42
CA SER A 143 5.37 -8.98 -6.55
C SER A 143 6.28 -10.20 -6.53
N TYR A 144 7.32 -10.21 -7.35
CA TYR A 144 8.24 -11.35 -7.48
C TYR A 144 9.69 -10.90 -7.70
N ALA A 145 10.63 -11.83 -7.62
CA ALA A 145 12.03 -11.62 -7.96
C ALA A 145 12.50 -12.68 -8.96
N ASP A 146 13.49 -12.32 -9.77
CA ASP A 146 14.06 -13.23 -10.77
C ASP A 146 14.93 -14.33 -10.12
N ASN A 147 15.56 -14.05 -8.96
CA ASN A 147 16.37 -15.02 -8.21
C ASN A 147 15.72 -15.35 -6.85
N GLU A 148 15.91 -16.57 -6.37
CA GLU A 148 15.37 -17.00 -5.07
C GLU A 148 16.00 -16.27 -3.88
N ASP A 149 17.29 -15.91 -3.99
CA ASP A 149 18.00 -15.20 -2.91
C ASP A 149 17.42 -13.80 -2.64
N ASP A 150 16.75 -13.20 -3.63
CA ASP A 150 16.14 -11.87 -3.54
C ASP A 150 14.84 -11.85 -2.72
N TYR A 151 14.35 -13.00 -2.27
CA TYR A 151 13.24 -13.09 -1.31
C TYR A 151 13.71 -12.97 0.15
N VAL A 152 15.01 -13.12 0.42
CA VAL A 152 15.58 -12.91 1.76
C VAL A 152 15.82 -11.42 1.97
N THR A 153 15.00 -10.80 2.83
CA THR A 153 14.99 -9.34 3.04
C THR A 153 15.06 -8.96 4.52
N ASN A 154 15.29 -7.68 4.78
CA ASN A 154 15.32 -7.05 6.10
C ASN A 154 14.77 -5.62 6.01
N ASP A 155 14.57 -4.97 7.16
CA ASP A 155 14.01 -3.62 7.23
C ASP A 155 14.80 -2.60 6.40
N THR A 156 16.13 -2.65 6.45
CA THR A 156 16.99 -1.72 5.70
C THR A 156 16.79 -1.87 4.20
N SER A 157 16.83 -3.09 3.67
CA SER A 157 16.62 -3.35 2.23
C SER A 157 15.20 -2.97 1.78
N ARG A 158 14.19 -3.23 2.62
CA ARG A 158 12.81 -2.79 2.36
C ARG A 158 12.70 -1.27 2.30
N VAL A 159 13.35 -0.56 3.22
CA VAL A 159 13.37 0.92 3.22
C VAL A 159 14.09 1.46 1.99
N VAL A 160 15.20 0.87 1.56
CA VAL A 160 15.89 1.30 0.32
C VAL A 160 14.96 1.18 -0.89
N ASP A 161 14.31 0.02 -1.05
CA ASP A 161 13.36 -0.20 -2.16
C ASP A 161 12.16 0.76 -2.08
N LEU A 162 11.63 1.02 -0.88
CA LEU A 162 10.53 1.96 -0.68
C LEU A 162 10.94 3.43 -0.78
N TYR A 163 12.18 3.77 -0.45
CA TYR A 163 12.70 5.13 -0.52
C TYR A 163 12.89 5.57 -1.97
N ASP A 164 13.40 4.66 -2.81
CA ASP A 164 13.43 4.86 -4.26
C ASP A 164 12.02 5.11 -4.82
N PHE A 165 11.00 4.61 -4.12
CA PHE A 165 9.58 4.79 -4.45
C PHE A 165 8.92 6.03 -3.80
N LEU A 166 9.38 6.49 -2.62
CA LEU A 166 8.68 7.47 -1.77
C LEU A 166 9.58 8.62 -1.30
N SER A 167 9.28 9.85 -1.72
CA SER A 167 10.05 11.04 -1.28
C SER A 167 9.22 12.28 -0.88
N LYS A 168 7.94 12.12 -0.45
CA LYS A 168 7.03 13.28 -0.25
C LYS A 168 6.30 13.39 1.11
N GLY A 169 6.23 12.33 1.90
CA GLY A 169 5.56 12.32 3.23
C GLY A 169 4.85 10.99 3.52
N TYR A 170 4.50 10.73 4.78
CA TYR A 170 3.83 9.48 5.19
C TYR A 170 2.85 9.66 6.36
N SER A 171 1.86 8.77 6.43
CA SER A 171 0.95 8.58 7.56
C SER A 171 0.91 7.10 7.90
N LEU A 172 0.91 6.77 9.19
CA LEU A 172 0.92 5.38 9.67
C LEU A 172 -0.44 5.04 10.28
N CYS A 173 -1.01 3.90 9.89
CA CYS A 173 -2.24 3.37 10.46
C CYS A 173 -1.92 2.10 11.24
N ASN A 174 -2.06 2.17 12.57
CA ASN A 174 -1.71 1.11 13.52
C ASN A 174 -0.29 0.51 13.32
N PRO A 175 0.77 1.34 13.24
CA PRO A 175 2.13 0.83 13.08
C PRO A 175 2.64 0.15 14.36
N ALA A 176 3.59 -0.79 14.19
CA ALA A 176 4.55 -1.12 15.24
C ALA A 176 5.67 -0.08 15.19
N ILE A 177 5.90 0.65 16.29
CA ILE A 177 6.88 1.72 16.37
C ILE A 177 7.97 1.35 17.38
N ASP A 178 7.56 0.84 18.54
CA ASP A 178 8.43 0.42 19.64
C ASP A 178 7.89 -0.88 20.25
N VAL A 179 8.53 -1.98 19.85
CA VAL A 179 8.12 -3.34 20.23
C VAL A 179 8.04 -3.54 21.74
N ASP A 180 8.83 -2.81 22.53
CA ASP A 180 8.79 -2.92 23.97
C ASP A 180 7.56 -2.20 24.53
N VAL A 181 7.27 -0.99 24.03
CA VAL A 181 6.04 -0.27 24.39
C VAL A 181 4.80 -1.06 23.99
N GLU A 182 4.76 -1.60 22.78
CA GLU A 182 3.60 -2.34 22.28
C GLU A 182 3.40 -3.68 22.99
N ASN A 183 4.47 -4.46 23.21
CA ASN A 183 4.37 -5.72 23.96
C ASN A 183 3.93 -5.49 25.41
N ASN A 184 4.40 -4.41 26.03
CA ASN A 184 3.99 -4.05 27.39
C ASN A 184 2.55 -3.53 27.45
N ALA A 185 2.01 -2.96 26.36
CA ALA A 185 0.64 -2.45 26.30
C ALA A 185 -0.42 -3.55 26.09
N LEU A 186 -0.06 -4.71 25.54
CA LEU A 186 -1.01 -5.79 25.22
C LEU A 186 -1.71 -6.37 26.45
N VAL A 187 -0.96 -6.67 27.52
CA VAL A 187 -1.51 -7.26 28.75
C VAL A 187 -2.52 -6.32 29.43
N PRO A 188 -2.20 -5.04 29.72
CA PRO A 188 -3.18 -4.14 30.31
C PRO A 188 -4.33 -3.80 29.36
N TYR A 189 -4.13 -3.83 28.04
CA TYR A 189 -5.22 -3.70 27.07
C TYR A 189 -6.19 -4.88 27.17
N ALA A 190 -5.69 -6.11 27.08
CA ALA A 190 -6.52 -7.32 27.16
C ALA A 190 -7.29 -7.41 28.48
N PHE A 191 -6.65 -7.06 29.59
CA PHE A 191 -7.30 -7.03 30.90
C PHE A 191 -8.44 -6.00 30.97
N ARG A 192 -8.18 -4.75 30.56
CA ARG A 192 -9.19 -3.69 30.59
C ARG A 192 -10.35 -3.92 29.62
N MET A 193 -10.13 -4.71 28.57
CA MET A 193 -11.18 -5.14 27.64
C MET A 193 -11.90 -6.41 28.11
N GLY A 194 -11.55 -6.97 29.27
CA GLY A 194 -12.18 -8.17 29.83
C GLY A 194 -11.83 -9.46 29.08
N LEU A 195 -10.75 -9.48 28.29
CA LEU A 195 -10.31 -10.64 27.52
C LEU A 195 -9.51 -11.64 28.36
N ILE A 196 -8.96 -11.20 29.50
CA ILE A 196 -8.25 -12.04 30.46
C ILE A 196 -8.77 -11.80 31.88
N SER A 197 -8.80 -12.86 32.68
CA SER A 197 -9.22 -12.81 34.09
C SER A 197 -8.26 -12.03 34.99
N ASP A 198 -8.76 -11.60 36.16
CA ASP A 198 -7.95 -11.00 37.22
C ASP A 198 -6.78 -11.90 37.65
N GLU A 199 -7.01 -13.21 37.75
CA GLU A 199 -5.98 -14.19 38.12
C GLU A 199 -4.84 -14.24 37.10
N LEU A 200 -5.17 -14.33 35.81
CA LEU A 200 -4.17 -14.31 34.73
C LEU A 200 -3.41 -12.98 34.67
N PHE A 201 -4.10 -11.86 34.90
CA PHE A 201 -3.48 -10.55 34.94
C PHE A 201 -2.50 -10.42 36.12
N GLN A 202 -2.91 -10.79 37.34
CA GLN A 202 -2.04 -10.76 38.51
C GLN A 202 -0.84 -11.70 38.39
N TRP A 203 -1.04 -12.91 37.83
CA TRP A 203 0.05 -13.87 37.60
C TRP A 203 1.09 -13.32 36.63
N ARG A 204 0.63 -12.69 35.53
CA ARG A 204 1.52 -12.03 34.57
C ARG A 204 2.22 -10.81 35.17
N SER A 205 1.52 -9.99 35.97
CA SER A 205 2.13 -8.86 36.67
C SER A 205 3.21 -9.30 37.65
N PHE A 206 2.99 -10.39 38.39
CA PHE A 206 3.96 -10.92 39.35
C PHE A 206 5.25 -11.43 38.67
N LEU A 207 5.10 -12.16 37.56
CA LEU A 207 6.25 -12.68 36.80
C LEU A 207 6.97 -11.62 35.96
N ALA A 208 6.26 -10.63 35.43
CA ALA A 208 6.85 -9.60 34.57
C ALA A 208 7.46 -8.45 35.38
N CYS A 209 6.91 -8.07 36.55
CA CYS A 209 7.48 -7.02 37.39
C CYS A 209 8.81 -7.40 38.06
N SER A 210 9.18 -8.67 38.08
CA SER A 210 10.48 -9.13 38.56
C SER A 210 11.55 -9.17 37.44
N VAL A 211 11.17 -8.95 36.18
CA VAL A 211 12.03 -9.09 35.00
C VAL A 211 11.81 -7.91 34.06
N PHE A 212 12.36 -6.73 34.41
CA PHE A 212 12.35 -5.55 33.54
C PHE A 212 13.36 -5.64 32.38
N PHE A 213 14.01 -6.78 32.17
CA PHE A 213 14.89 -7.06 31.03
C PHE A 213 14.77 -8.53 30.64
N ASP A 214 14.35 -8.77 29.39
CA ASP A 214 14.33 -10.07 28.67
C ASP A 214 12.99 -10.85 28.67
N LEU A 215 12.15 -10.53 27.69
CA LEU A 215 11.02 -11.35 27.27
C LEU A 215 11.48 -12.46 26.31
N ARG A 216 12.18 -13.48 26.83
CA ARG A 216 12.35 -14.77 26.16
C ARG A 216 12.01 -15.94 27.07
N MET A 217 10.73 -16.18 27.33
CA MET A 217 10.26 -17.55 27.59
C MET A 217 8.80 -17.71 27.16
N ALA A 218 8.61 -18.53 26.13
CA ALA A 218 7.33 -19.03 25.68
C ALA A 218 6.84 -20.11 26.65
N ALA A 219 5.62 -19.97 27.16
CA ALA A 219 4.95 -21.03 27.90
C ALA A 219 4.05 -21.83 26.93
N LYS A 220 4.48 -23.06 26.67
CA LYS A 220 3.75 -24.11 25.97
C LYS A 220 2.50 -24.46 26.80
N ILE A 221 1.31 -24.11 26.31
CA ILE A 221 0.05 -24.52 26.93
C ILE A 221 -0.27 -25.92 26.40
N GLU A 222 -0.16 -26.93 27.27
CA GLU A 222 -0.73 -28.25 27.04
C GLU A 222 -2.25 -28.16 27.23
N VAL A 223 -2.99 -28.45 26.16
CA VAL A 223 -4.44 -28.61 26.18
C VAL A 223 -4.72 -29.99 26.79
N GLN A 224 -5.20 -30.04 28.03
CA GLN A 224 -5.77 -31.26 28.58
C GLN A 224 -7.13 -31.51 27.93
N GLY A 225 -7.21 -32.59 27.15
CA GLY A 225 -8.45 -33.14 26.62
C GLY A 225 -9.31 -33.78 27.71
N THR A 226 -10.61 -33.81 27.42
CA THR A 226 -11.69 -34.56 28.11
C THR A 226 -11.37 -36.02 28.33
#